data_AF-A0A2N5ZV83-F1
#
_entry.id   AF-A0A2N5ZV83-F1
#
_cell.length_a   1.000
_cell.length_b   1.000
_cell.length_c   1.000
_cell.angle_alpha   90.00
_cell.angle_beta   90.00
_cell.angle_gamma   90.00
#
_symmetry.space_group_name_H-M   'P 1'
#
loop_
_entity.id
_entity.type
_entity.pdbx_description
1 polymer ?
#
loop_
_entity_poly.entity_id
_entity_poly.type
_entity_poly.pdbx_seq_one_letter_code
_entity_poly.pdbx_strand_id
1 'polypeptide(L)'
;MKRFIPLFIVLIVVAGCGSDVADELTGTWKNGDGNLLRFTDEGLAYRGQEGYDDEGESTFEVRGDSVIVTTEPDEAGGPSNMFHLFFARDTLYLISITLQRPGEERTIPLEEFALQLGRPASKFHFTRMEEQK
;
A
#
# COMPACT_ATOMS: atom_id res chain seq x y z
N MET A 1 -23.04 42.79 -8.68
CA MET A 1 -21.68 42.46 -9.14
C MET A 1 -20.91 41.77 -8.02
N LYS A 2 -20.61 40.47 -8.16
CA LYS A 2 -19.42 39.77 -7.65
C LYS A 2 -19.52 38.32 -8.14
N ARG A 3 -18.61 37.96 -9.05
CA ARG A 3 -18.53 36.67 -9.75
C ARG A 3 -17.94 35.65 -8.77
N PHE A 4 -18.67 34.57 -8.50
CA PHE A 4 -18.13 33.39 -7.82
C PHE A 4 -17.49 32.52 -8.91
N ILE A 5 -16.18 32.32 -8.81
CA ILE A 5 -15.40 31.50 -9.75
C ILE A 5 -15.56 30.04 -9.28
N PRO A 6 -16.11 29.13 -10.10
CA PRO A 6 -16.04 27.71 -9.77
C PRO A 6 -14.58 27.26 -9.96
N LEU A 7 -13.96 26.85 -8.86
CA LEU A 7 -12.66 26.19 -8.86
C LEU A 7 -12.87 24.82 -9.53
N PHE A 8 -12.60 24.75 -10.82
CA PHE A 8 -12.43 23.49 -11.53
C PHE A 8 -11.22 22.78 -10.90
N ILE A 9 -11.49 21.76 -10.09
CA ILE A 9 -10.49 20.75 -9.73
C ILE A 9 -10.18 20.03 -11.03
N VAL A 10 -9.09 20.42 -11.68
CA VAL A 10 -8.50 19.69 -12.79
C VAL A 10 -7.91 18.43 -12.18
N LEU A 11 -8.67 17.33 -12.26
CA LEU A 11 -8.14 15.99 -12.07
C LEU A 11 -7.16 15.75 -13.23
N ILE A 12 -5.87 15.95 -12.97
CA ILE A 12 -4.82 15.58 -13.90
C ILE A 12 -4.76 14.05 -13.88
N VAL A 13 -5.52 13.41 -14.78
CA VAL A 13 -5.30 12.02 -15.15
C VAL A 13 -4.02 12.01 -15.97
N VAL A 14 -2.91 11.72 -15.30
CA VAL A 14 -1.66 11.39 -15.99
C VAL A 14 -1.88 10.02 -16.63
N ALA A 15 -2.37 10.02 -17.87
CA ALA A 15 -2.29 8.88 -18.76
C ALA A 15 -0.81 8.71 -19.16
N GLY A 16 -0.01 8.19 -18.24
CA GLY A 16 1.33 7.70 -18.49
C GLY A 16 1.26 6.19 -18.66
N CYS A 17 1.84 5.65 -19.74
CA CYS A 17 2.02 4.22 -19.92
C CYS A 17 2.64 3.59 -18.66
N GLY A 18 1.81 2.93 -17.87
CA GLY A 18 2.16 2.23 -16.63
C GLY A 18 1.02 1.33 -16.17
N SER A 19 0.13 0.95 -17.09
CA SER A 19 -1.09 0.17 -16.82
C SER A 19 -0.81 -1.28 -16.41
N ASP A 20 0.29 -1.87 -16.84
CA ASP A 20 0.51 -3.31 -16.65
C ASP A 20 0.62 -3.69 -15.17
N VAL A 21 1.40 -2.96 -14.36
CA VAL A 21 1.57 -3.30 -12.94
C VAL A 21 0.30 -3.04 -12.14
N ALA A 22 -0.40 -1.92 -12.36
CA ALA A 22 -1.63 -1.61 -11.62
C ALA A 22 -2.74 -2.63 -11.92
N ASP A 23 -2.89 -3.01 -13.20
CA ASP A 23 -3.86 -4.03 -13.62
C ASP A 23 -3.47 -5.40 -13.05
N GLU A 24 -2.17 -5.75 -13.11
CA GLU A 24 -1.67 -6.99 -12.52
C GLU A 24 -1.80 -6.98 -10.99
N LEU A 25 -1.68 -5.86 -10.30
CA LEU A 25 -1.68 -5.80 -8.83
C LEU A 25 -3.01 -6.21 -8.21
N THR A 26 -4.11 -6.05 -8.94
CA THR A 26 -5.47 -6.39 -8.49
C THR A 26 -5.55 -7.82 -7.94
N GLY A 27 -6.22 -7.98 -6.80
CA GLY A 27 -6.40 -9.25 -6.11
C GLY A 27 -5.84 -9.26 -4.69
N THR A 28 -5.82 -10.45 -4.09
CA THR A 28 -5.40 -10.65 -2.70
C THR A 28 -3.99 -11.24 -2.63
N TRP A 29 -3.21 -10.71 -1.69
CA TRP A 29 -1.81 -11.01 -1.47
C TRP A 29 -1.60 -11.37 0.00
N LYS A 30 -0.78 -12.38 0.27
CA LYS A 30 -0.58 -12.91 1.62
C LYS A 30 0.89 -13.07 1.94
N ASN A 31 1.31 -12.70 3.15
CA ASN A 31 2.64 -13.03 3.65
C ASN A 31 2.65 -14.29 4.53
N GLY A 32 3.85 -14.77 4.88
CA GLY A 32 4.02 -15.96 5.72
C GLY A 32 3.53 -15.82 7.17
N ASP A 33 3.12 -14.63 7.57
CA ASP A 33 2.56 -14.31 8.90
C ASP A 33 1.03 -14.19 8.89
N GLY A 34 0.40 -14.42 7.74
CA GLY A 34 -1.04 -14.32 7.56
C GLY A 34 -1.56 -12.89 7.37
N ASN A 35 -0.68 -11.90 7.22
CA ASN A 35 -1.12 -10.55 6.84
C ASN A 35 -1.57 -10.56 5.39
N LEU A 36 -2.63 -9.81 5.10
CA LEU A 36 -3.27 -9.71 3.80
C LEU A 36 -3.17 -8.28 3.27
N LEU A 37 -2.93 -8.16 1.96
CA LEU A 37 -3.13 -6.95 1.17
C LEU A 37 -4.06 -7.28 0.02
N ARG A 38 -5.15 -6.54 -0.12
CA ARG A 38 -6.11 -6.69 -1.22
C ARG A 38 -6.19 -5.40 -2.00
N PHE A 39 -5.86 -5.45 -3.29
CA PHE A 39 -5.90 -4.30 -4.20
C PHE A 39 -7.14 -4.40 -5.09
N THR A 40 -7.85 -3.29 -5.23
CA THR A 40 -9.03 -3.18 -6.11
C THR A 40 -8.71 -2.40 -7.38
N ASP A 41 -9.52 -2.63 -8.40
CA ASP A 41 -9.54 -1.89 -9.67
C ASP A 41 -9.95 -0.41 -9.50
N GLU A 42 -10.61 -0.07 -8.40
CA GLU A 42 -11.00 1.30 -8.04
C GLU A 42 -9.86 2.14 -7.42
N GLY A 43 -8.66 1.57 -7.27
CA GLY A 43 -7.50 2.28 -6.70
C GLY A 43 -7.47 2.29 -5.16
N LEU A 44 -8.21 1.38 -4.53
CA LEU A 44 -8.17 1.17 -3.07
C LEU A 44 -7.35 -0.07 -2.72
N ALA A 45 -6.79 -0.06 -1.51
CA ALA A 45 -6.15 -1.22 -0.93
C ALA A 45 -6.70 -1.49 0.47
N TYR A 46 -6.78 -2.76 0.84
CA TYR A 46 -7.27 -3.19 2.15
C TYR A 46 -6.21 -4.04 2.84
N ARG A 47 -6.00 -3.81 4.14
CA ARG A 47 -5.09 -4.60 4.97
C ARG A 47 -5.91 -5.47 5.89
N GLY A 48 -5.62 -6.76 5.92
CA GLY A 48 -6.32 -7.70 6.78
C GLY A 48 -5.36 -8.68 7.44
N GLN A 49 -5.93 -9.60 8.21
CA GLN A 49 -5.22 -10.73 8.80
C GLN A 49 -6.05 -11.99 8.60
N GLU A 50 -5.41 -13.07 8.19
CA GLU A 50 -6.06 -14.37 8.05
C GLU A 50 -6.72 -14.80 9.37
N GLY A 51 -7.99 -15.20 9.29
CA GLY A 51 -8.80 -15.60 10.44
C GLY A 51 -9.55 -14.45 11.11
N TYR A 52 -9.45 -13.23 10.57
CA TYR A 52 -10.17 -12.06 11.03
C TYR A 52 -11.04 -11.49 9.90
N ASP A 53 -12.23 -10.99 10.26
CA ASP A 53 -13.21 -10.45 9.30
C ASP A 53 -13.03 -8.93 9.08
N ASP A 54 -12.19 -8.27 9.88
CA ASP A 54 -11.90 -6.85 9.77
C ASP A 54 -10.74 -6.56 8.81
N GLU A 55 -10.97 -5.57 7.95
CA GLU A 55 -9.95 -5.01 7.08
C GLU A 55 -9.83 -3.50 7.34
N GLY A 56 -8.60 -3.00 7.36
CA GLY A 56 -8.30 -1.58 7.41
C GLY A 56 -8.11 -1.01 6.01
N GLU A 57 -8.79 0.09 5.72
CA GLU A 57 -8.67 0.80 4.43
C GLU A 57 -7.28 1.43 4.26
N SER A 58 -6.83 1.49 3.01
CA SER A 58 -5.58 2.07 2.55
C SER A 58 -5.77 2.64 1.15
N THR A 59 -4.91 3.58 0.80
CA THR A 59 -4.70 3.97 -0.59
C THR A 59 -3.41 3.33 -1.11
N PHE A 60 -3.26 3.25 -2.43
CA PHE A 60 -2.00 2.86 -3.02
C PHE A 60 -1.61 3.71 -4.24
N GLU A 61 -0.32 3.81 -4.48
CA GLU A 61 0.26 4.45 -5.66
C GLU A 61 1.26 3.50 -6.32
N VAL A 62 1.24 3.44 -7.66
CA VAL A 62 2.18 2.64 -8.46
C VAL A 62 3.09 3.57 -9.27
N ARG A 63 4.41 3.35 -9.18
CA ARG A 63 5.44 4.07 -9.93
C ARG A 63 6.44 3.08 -10.53
N GLY A 64 6.20 2.65 -11.77
CA GLY A 64 6.94 1.53 -12.36
C GLY A 64 6.67 0.26 -11.55
N ASP A 65 7.73 -0.43 -11.13
CA ASP A 65 7.62 -1.63 -10.27
C ASP A 65 7.50 -1.29 -8.77
N SER A 66 7.47 0.00 -8.40
CA SER A 66 7.29 0.40 -7.01
C SER A 66 5.81 0.57 -6.68
N VAL A 67 5.39 -0.03 -5.57
CA VAL A 67 4.03 0.07 -5.03
C VAL A 67 4.13 0.67 -3.64
N ILE A 68 3.42 1.76 -3.39
CA ILE A 68 3.38 2.42 -2.07
C ILE A 68 1.97 2.26 -1.52
N VAL A 69 1.82 1.54 -0.40
CA VAL A 69 0.53 1.39 0.30
C VAL A 69 0.52 2.32 1.50
N THR A 70 -0.45 3.22 1.57
CA THR A 70 -0.58 4.20 2.66
C THR A 70 -1.80 3.88 3.50
N THR A 71 -1.60 3.72 4.80
CA THR A 71 -2.72 3.44 5.71
C THR A 71 -3.55 4.69 5.96
N GLU A 72 -4.88 4.55 5.90
CA GLU A 72 -5.76 5.62 6.36
C GLU A 72 -5.70 5.73 7.89
N PRO A 73 -5.51 6.94 8.45
CA PRO A 73 -5.55 7.14 9.89
C PRO A 73 -7.00 7.15 10.41
N ASP A 74 -7.21 6.67 11.64
CA ASP A 74 -8.56 6.63 12.27
C ASP A 74 -9.14 8.04 12.51
N GLU A 75 -8.28 9.05 12.61
CA GLU A 75 -8.64 10.45 12.80
C GLU A 75 -7.79 11.37 11.90
N ALA A 76 -8.32 12.55 11.57
CA ALA A 76 -7.62 13.52 10.74
C ALA A 76 -6.31 13.96 11.40
N GLY A 77 -5.18 13.68 10.74
CA GLY A 77 -3.83 13.95 11.28
C GLY A 77 -3.33 12.90 12.26
N GLY A 78 -4.05 11.78 12.43
CA GLY A 78 -3.62 10.62 13.18
C GLY A 78 -2.44 9.89 12.54
N PRO A 79 -1.94 8.83 13.21
CA PRO A 79 -0.81 8.07 12.73
C PRO A 79 -1.14 7.30 11.44
N SER A 80 -0.25 7.36 10.46
CA SER A 80 -0.31 6.54 9.25
C SER A 80 1.04 5.85 8.99
N ASN A 81 1.03 4.81 8.18
CA ASN A 81 2.23 4.12 7.73
C ASN A 81 2.22 4.04 6.21
N MET A 82 3.38 4.15 5.58
CA MET A 82 3.58 3.89 4.17
C MET A 82 4.46 2.67 4.00
N PHE A 83 3.95 1.63 3.35
CA PHE A 83 4.69 0.43 3.00
C PHE A 83 5.23 0.59 1.59
N HIS A 84 6.55 0.67 1.45
CA HIS A 84 7.22 0.74 0.16
C HIS A 84 7.53 -0.67 -0.30
N LEU A 85 6.88 -1.09 -1.37
CA LEU A 85 6.93 -2.44 -1.91
C LEU A 85 7.55 -2.41 -3.32
N PHE A 86 8.23 -3.50 -3.67
CA PHE A 86 8.69 -3.78 -5.03
C PHE A 86 7.86 -4.93 -5.61
N PHE A 87 7.20 -4.68 -6.73
CA PHE A 87 6.40 -5.64 -7.45
C PHE A 87 7.28 -6.49 -8.38
N ALA A 88 7.17 -7.80 -8.24
CA ALA A 88 7.82 -8.79 -9.08
C ALA A 88 6.84 -9.92 -9.41
N ARG A 89 5.90 -9.63 -10.33
CA ARG A 89 4.86 -10.56 -10.83
C ARG A 89 3.89 -11.04 -9.75
N ASP A 90 4.24 -12.11 -9.07
CA ASP A 90 3.42 -12.78 -8.04
C ASP A 90 3.98 -12.56 -6.65
N THR A 91 4.98 -11.68 -6.51
CA THR A 91 5.53 -11.31 -5.20
C THR A 91 5.67 -9.80 -5.05
N LEU A 92 5.22 -9.29 -3.91
CA LEU A 92 5.45 -7.93 -3.42
C LEU A 92 6.50 -7.99 -2.30
N TYR A 93 7.69 -7.46 -2.54
CA TYR A 93 8.76 -7.41 -1.54
C TYR A 93 8.70 -6.11 -0.76
N LEU A 94 8.65 -6.18 0.58
CA LEU A 94 8.79 -4.99 1.40
C LEU A 94 10.22 -4.45 1.30
N ILE A 95 10.37 -3.16 1.01
CA ILE A 95 11.68 -2.50 0.91
C ILE A 95 11.92 -1.62 2.14
N SER A 96 10.90 -0.89 2.57
CA SER A 96 10.93 -0.04 3.76
C SER A 96 9.53 0.28 4.25
N ILE A 97 9.45 0.79 5.48
CA ILE A 97 8.23 1.35 6.05
C ILE A 97 8.52 2.79 6.48
N THR A 98 7.69 3.74 6.05
CA THR A 98 7.67 5.09 6.61
C THR A 98 6.58 5.17 7.67
N LEU A 99 6.96 5.48 8.90
CA LEU A 99 6.03 5.76 10.00
C LEU A 99 5.77 7.27 10.01
N GLN A 100 4.51 7.66 9.89
CA GLN A 100 4.06 9.03 10.04
C GLN A 100 3.28 9.14 11.34
N ARG A 101 3.79 9.99 12.23
CA ARG A 101 3.19 10.30 13.53
C ARG A 101 3.11 11.82 13.68
N PRO A 102 2.26 12.35 14.58
CA PRO A 102 2.22 13.78 14.83
C PRO A 102 3.61 14.33 15.21
N GLY A 103 4.21 15.12 14.31
CA GLY A 103 5.53 15.74 14.49
C GLY A 103 6.73 14.84 14.21
N GLU A 104 6.54 13.60 13.73
CA GLU A 104 7.63 12.67 13.40
C GLU A 104 7.32 11.92 12.10
N GLU A 105 8.28 11.96 11.17
CA GLU A 105 8.31 11.07 10.02
C GLU A 105 9.63 10.30 10.05
N ARG A 106 9.54 8.97 10.01
CA ARG A 106 10.72 8.10 10.03
C ARG A 106 10.56 6.98 9.03
N THR A 107 11.54 6.84 8.13
CA THR A 107 11.66 5.68 7.24
C THR A 107 12.61 4.65 7.82
N ILE A 108 12.14 3.41 7.92
CA ILE A 108 12.88 2.26 8.43
C ILE A 108 13.09 1.28 7.27
N PRO A 109 14.34 1.06 6.81
CA PRO A 109 14.65 0.05 5.80
C PRO A 109 14.26 -1.36 6.26
N LEU A 110 13.95 -2.26 5.33
CA LEU A 110 13.53 -3.63 5.65
C LEU A 110 14.53 -4.35 6.59
N GLU A 111 15.83 -4.19 6.36
CA GLU A 111 16.86 -4.85 7.15
C GLU A 111 16.80 -4.43 8.63
N GLU A 112 16.64 -3.13 8.88
CA GLU A 112 16.47 -2.60 10.24
C GLU A 112 15.14 -3.04 10.84
N PHE A 113 14.05 -3.00 10.07
CA PHE A 113 12.73 -3.43 10.52
C PHE A 113 12.72 -4.92 10.91
N ALA A 114 13.36 -5.76 10.09
CA ALA A 114 13.50 -7.19 10.33
C ALA A 114 14.31 -7.46 11.61
N LEU A 115 15.40 -6.72 11.83
CA LEU A 115 16.19 -6.78 13.06
C LEU A 115 15.37 -6.39 14.29
N GLN A 116 14.58 -5.30 14.22
CA GLN A 116 13.72 -4.86 15.32
C GLN A 116 12.68 -5.91 15.71
N LEU A 117 12.16 -6.66 14.73
CA LEU A 117 11.18 -7.73 14.95
C LEU A 117 11.81 -9.09 15.27
N GLY A 118 13.14 -9.21 15.26
CA GLY A 118 13.84 -10.48 15.48
C GLY A 118 13.52 -11.54 14.43
N ARG A 119 13.28 -11.11 13.19
CA ARG A 119 12.83 -11.97 12.08
C ARG A 119 13.72 -11.81 10.86
N PRO A 120 13.89 -12.85 10.02
CA PRO A 120 14.66 -12.70 8.79
C PRO A 120 13.91 -11.84 7.77
N ALA A 121 14.64 -10.94 7.10
CA ALA A 121 14.11 -10.03 6.08
C ALA A 121 13.34 -10.76 4.97
N SER A 122 13.74 -11.99 4.64
CA SER A 122 13.08 -12.85 3.65
C SER A 122 11.63 -13.21 3.96
N LYS A 123 11.13 -12.96 5.18
CA LYS A 123 9.72 -13.18 5.56
C LYS A 123 8.80 -12.02 5.19
N PHE A 124 9.35 -10.84 4.89
CA PHE A 124 8.56 -9.64 4.60
C PHE A 124 8.31 -9.49 3.11
N HIS A 125 7.53 -10.41 2.57
CA HIS A 125 6.99 -10.34 1.22
C HIS A 125 5.58 -10.90 1.20
N PHE A 126 4.76 -10.43 0.26
CA PHE A 126 3.44 -10.97 0.03
C PHE A 126 3.44 -11.72 -1.30
N THR A 127 2.86 -12.91 -1.33
CA THR A 127 2.64 -13.66 -2.56
C THR A 127 1.18 -13.57 -2.96
N ARG A 128 0.92 -13.47 -4.26
CA ARG A 128 -0.44 -13.48 -4.79
C ARG A 128 -1.16 -14.77 -4.38
N MET A 129 -2.40 -14.65 -3.92
CA MET A 129 -3.27 -15.79 -3.68
C MET A 129 -3.96 -16.16 -4.99
N GLU A 130 -3.95 -17.44 -5.34
CA GLU A 130 -4.81 -17.93 -6.43
C GLU A 130 -6.28 -17.80 -5.99
N GLU A 131 -7.09 -17.09 -6.79
CA GLU A 131 -8.53 -17.10 -6.60
C GLU A 131 -9.05 -18.51 -6.89
N GLN A 132 -9.58 -19.18 -5.86
CA GLN A 132 -10.29 -20.45 -6.07
C GLN A 132 -11.55 -20.14 -6.89
N LYS A 133 -11.54 -20.56 -8.16
CA LYS A 133 -12.70 -20.53 -9.05
C LYS A 133 -13.79 -21.50 -8.60
#